data_AF-A0A2S8PGH6-F1
#
_entry.id   AF-A0A2S8PGH6-F1
#
_cell.length_a   1.000
_cell.length_b   1.000
_cell.length_c   1.000
_cell.angle_alpha   90.00
_cell.angle_beta   90.00
_cell.angle_gamma   90.00
#
_symmetry.space_group_name_H-M   'P 1'
#
loop_
_entity.id
_entity.type
_entity.pdbx_description
1 polymer ?
#
loop_
_entity_poly.entity_id
_entity_poly.type
_entity_poly.pdbx_seq_one_letter_code
_entity_poly.pdbx_strand_id
1 'polypeptide(L)'
;MHQKWQRWNTASRKWLWILVVLGIIAAIPVIYDRYRTESSSNNVELVYNYRGLVETASYQAHPEEYLQQQLDQLKAAGVTSMAMFESTLDDFKKSRRIMMFNAGDVASMTKSVIPTNDNYTYILFTNEENAGRLSPLIEDTFTGIGIGVKPWEFNGQKGLILETSPEDAVLKPMQPDPIAFEMLRSKGFNIVPRMSDSLPYNQEAMDKLLAYYQANGVKRVLFEGDSVKGFNDNEDMNSLQGFANLLNQYGIGIAAIENLKQPQKGLSKLAYDTDYNVARLYSLSDRDAAALSPETIADRFALATKDRNIRMLYINVAPSRNVTKATITDSVENIVKTLQEPGNAIKQMENNGFKMGQAGAFHIYDSAGQRYFKMVVVLGGVAFVALLVSYFIPALTLIAFVLGLIGSAGLYVLKPTLFEQALALLVAISAPTIAVLL
;
A
#
# COMPACT_ATOMS: atom_id res chain seq x y z
N MET A 1 51.99 -19.35 30.40
CA MET A 1 50.85 -18.52 29.95
C MET A 1 49.67 -19.34 29.40
N HIS A 2 49.91 -20.34 28.55
CA HIS A 2 48.87 -21.15 27.89
C HIS A 2 47.83 -21.81 28.82
N GLN A 3 48.27 -22.47 29.91
CA GLN A 3 47.34 -23.12 30.86
C GLN A 3 46.49 -22.13 31.68
N LYS A 4 47.01 -20.93 31.98
CA LYS A 4 46.24 -19.88 32.66
C LYS A 4 45.16 -19.32 31.72
N TRP A 5 45.48 -19.12 30.45
CA TRP A 5 44.55 -18.65 29.42
C TRP A 5 43.38 -19.62 29.20
N GLN A 6 43.67 -20.92 29.12
CA GLN A 6 42.61 -21.95 29.01
C GLN A 6 41.72 -22.00 30.25
N ARG A 7 42.26 -21.89 31.46
CA ARG A 7 41.46 -21.84 32.69
C ARG A 7 40.52 -20.63 32.75
N TRP A 8 40.98 -19.46 32.32
CA TRP A 8 40.16 -18.25 32.24
C TRP A 8 39.05 -18.36 31.20
N ASN A 9 39.32 -18.94 30.04
CA ASN A 9 38.30 -19.20 29.01
C ASN A 9 37.25 -20.22 29.43
N THR A 10 37.62 -21.23 30.22
CA THR A 10 36.64 -22.19 30.74
C THR A 10 35.80 -21.59 31.87
N ALA A 11 36.41 -20.72 32.71
CA ALA A 11 35.69 -19.99 33.75
C ALA A 11 34.75 -18.92 33.18
N SER A 12 35.11 -18.27 32.06
CA SER A 12 34.31 -17.22 31.43
C SER A 12 32.97 -17.73 30.87
N ARG A 13 32.85 -19.04 30.57
CA ARG A 13 31.58 -19.65 30.16
C ARG A 13 30.44 -19.40 31.16
N LYS A 14 30.73 -19.46 32.47
CA LYS A 14 29.72 -19.19 33.52
C LYS A 14 29.22 -17.75 33.43
N TRP A 15 30.12 -16.80 33.21
CA TRP A 15 29.78 -15.38 33.05
C TRP A 15 28.99 -15.11 31.76
N LEU A 16 29.37 -15.75 30.66
CA LEU A 16 28.62 -15.63 29.40
C LEU A 16 27.19 -16.17 29.55
N TRP A 17 26.99 -17.29 30.25
CA TRP A 17 25.64 -17.79 30.55
C TRP A 17 24.82 -16.82 31.40
N ILE A 18 25.44 -16.14 32.38
CA ILE A 18 24.76 -15.07 33.14
C ILE A 18 24.31 -13.95 32.19
N LEU A 19 25.16 -13.52 31.26
CA LEU A 19 24.79 -12.50 30.26
C LEU A 19 23.65 -12.96 29.34
N VAL A 20 23.62 -14.24 28.94
CA VAL A 20 22.51 -14.80 28.16
C VAL A 20 21.20 -14.73 28.94
N VAL A 21 21.21 -15.17 30.21
CA VAL A 21 20.01 -15.12 31.06
C VAL A 21 19.54 -13.69 31.28
N LEU A 22 20.46 -12.75 31.54
CA LEU A 22 20.13 -11.32 31.64
C LEU A 22 19.56 -10.77 30.32
N GLY A 23 20.09 -11.19 29.18
CA GLY A 23 19.56 -10.86 27.86
C GLY A 23 18.13 -11.33 27.66
N ILE A 24 17.82 -12.57 28.05
CA ILE A 24 16.46 -13.12 27.97
C ILE A 24 15.50 -12.34 28.87
N ILE A 25 15.90 -12.05 30.10
CA ILE A 25 15.08 -11.27 31.04
C ILE A 25 14.85 -9.85 30.49
N ALA A 26 15.88 -9.21 29.94
CA ALA A 26 15.77 -7.90 29.33
C ALA A 26 14.91 -7.89 28.06
N ALA A 27 14.75 -9.04 27.37
CA ALA A 27 13.87 -9.13 26.20
C ALA A 27 12.38 -9.03 26.59
N ILE A 28 11.99 -9.44 27.81
CA ILE A 28 10.59 -9.46 28.26
C ILE A 28 9.91 -8.07 28.12
N PRO A 29 10.44 -6.97 28.70
CA PRO A 29 9.81 -5.65 28.56
C PRO A 29 9.79 -5.17 27.10
N VAL A 30 10.82 -5.48 26.31
CA VAL A 30 10.86 -5.12 24.87
C VAL A 30 9.76 -5.84 24.09
N ILE A 31 9.55 -7.12 24.36
CA ILE A 31 8.46 -7.92 23.77
C ILE A 31 7.10 -7.37 24.21
N TYR A 32 6.96 -6.97 25.47
CA TYR A 32 5.71 -6.40 25.98
C TYR A 32 5.34 -5.07 25.32
N ASP A 33 6.31 -4.15 25.16
CA ASP A 33 6.13 -2.88 24.43
C ASP A 33 5.70 -3.14 22.97
N ARG A 34 6.34 -4.13 22.33
CA ARG A 34 5.97 -4.57 20.98
C ARG A 34 4.55 -5.12 20.94
N TYR A 35 4.20 -6.02 21.86
CA TYR A 35 2.85 -6.59 21.95
C TYR A 35 1.78 -5.50 22.11
N ARG A 36 2.04 -4.50 22.96
CA ARG A 36 1.15 -3.34 23.12
C ARG A 36 1.02 -2.52 21.84
N THR A 37 2.12 -2.31 21.13
CA THR A 37 2.15 -1.59 19.86
C THR A 37 1.34 -2.32 18.80
N GLU A 38 1.57 -3.63 18.62
CA GLU A 38 0.87 -4.45 17.62
C GLU A 38 -0.63 -4.61 17.93
N SER A 39 -1.00 -4.62 19.21
CA SER A 39 -2.39 -4.71 19.69
C SER A 39 -3.14 -3.38 19.72
N SER A 40 -2.48 -2.26 19.39
CA SER A 40 -3.07 -0.92 19.43
C SER A 40 -4.02 -0.60 18.27
N SER A 41 -3.92 -1.36 17.17
CA SER A 41 -4.79 -1.26 16.01
C SER A 41 -5.21 -2.67 15.62
N ASN A 42 -6.49 -2.97 15.80
CA ASN A 42 -7.08 -4.30 15.52
C ASN A 42 -8.12 -4.25 14.39
N ASN A 43 -8.29 -3.08 13.76
CA ASN A 43 -9.18 -2.94 12.62
C ASN A 43 -8.48 -3.43 11.35
N VAL A 44 -9.16 -4.29 10.61
CA VAL A 44 -8.76 -4.76 9.28
C VAL A 44 -9.72 -4.17 8.26
N GLU A 45 -9.15 -3.51 7.27
CA GLU A 45 -9.89 -2.87 6.19
C GLU A 45 -9.80 -3.70 4.90
N LEU A 46 -10.95 -4.09 4.37
CA LEU A 46 -11.07 -4.76 3.07
C LEU A 46 -11.29 -3.68 2.00
N VAL A 47 -10.28 -3.50 1.15
CA VAL A 47 -10.26 -2.45 0.12
C VAL A 47 -10.33 -3.10 -1.25
N TYR A 48 -11.38 -2.81 -2.02
CA TYR A 48 -11.56 -3.36 -3.35
C TYR A 48 -11.19 -2.34 -4.45
N ASN A 49 -10.56 -2.81 -5.53
CA ASN A 49 -10.21 -1.94 -6.66
C ASN A 49 -11.46 -1.56 -7.48
N TYR A 50 -11.91 -0.31 -7.36
CA TYR A 50 -13.06 0.19 -8.12
C TYR A 50 -12.78 0.33 -9.61
N ARG A 51 -11.59 0.83 -10.00
CA ARG A 51 -11.20 0.97 -11.42
C ARG A 51 -11.28 -0.39 -12.13
N GLY A 52 -10.76 -1.44 -11.50
CA GLY A 52 -10.82 -2.80 -12.03
C GLY A 52 -12.26 -3.30 -12.20
N LEU A 53 -13.16 -2.98 -11.26
CA LEU A 53 -14.57 -3.34 -11.37
C LEU A 53 -15.27 -2.63 -12.53
N VAL A 54 -15.01 -1.32 -12.72
CA VAL A 54 -15.53 -0.54 -13.85
C VAL A 54 -15.01 -1.10 -15.18
N GLU A 55 -13.73 -1.44 -15.23
CA GLU A 55 -13.13 -2.05 -16.43
C GLU A 55 -13.80 -3.39 -16.75
N THR A 56 -14.00 -4.26 -15.77
CA THR A 56 -14.76 -5.51 -15.95
C THR A 56 -16.19 -5.24 -16.42
N ALA A 57 -16.89 -4.29 -15.79
CA ALA A 57 -18.25 -3.93 -16.15
C ALA A 57 -18.36 -3.49 -17.62
N SER A 58 -17.35 -2.79 -18.14
CA SER A 58 -17.34 -2.29 -19.53
C SER A 58 -17.42 -3.40 -20.59
N TYR A 59 -17.05 -4.64 -20.23
CA TYR A 59 -17.15 -5.82 -21.11
C TYR A 59 -18.49 -6.55 -21.03
N GLN A 60 -19.37 -6.17 -20.10
CA GLN A 60 -20.67 -6.81 -19.89
C GLN A 60 -21.73 -6.24 -20.83
N ALA A 61 -22.77 -7.02 -21.11
CA ALA A 61 -23.88 -6.58 -21.94
C ALA A 61 -24.62 -5.36 -21.34
N HIS A 62 -24.77 -5.35 -20.01
CA HIS A 62 -25.39 -4.27 -19.24
C HIS A 62 -24.41 -3.75 -18.16
N PRO A 63 -23.44 -2.88 -18.52
CA PRO A 63 -22.36 -2.49 -17.61
C PRO A 63 -22.82 -1.84 -16.31
N GLU A 64 -23.80 -0.95 -16.37
CA GLU A 64 -24.28 -0.21 -15.21
C GLU A 64 -25.01 -1.15 -14.22
N GLU A 65 -25.92 -1.99 -14.73
CA GLU A 65 -26.61 -2.99 -13.90
C GLU A 65 -25.63 -3.97 -13.25
N TYR A 66 -24.66 -4.48 -14.02
CA TYR A 66 -23.61 -5.34 -13.49
C TYR A 66 -22.80 -4.64 -12.40
N LEU A 67 -22.36 -3.40 -12.62
CA LEU A 67 -21.59 -2.63 -11.64
C LEU A 67 -22.37 -2.46 -10.33
N GLN A 68 -23.65 -2.07 -10.41
CA GLN A 68 -24.51 -1.91 -9.24
C GLN A 68 -24.67 -3.22 -8.47
N GLN A 69 -24.95 -4.32 -9.18
CA GLN A 69 -25.09 -5.65 -8.58
C GLN A 69 -23.79 -6.10 -7.88
N GLN A 70 -22.63 -5.93 -8.52
CA GLN A 70 -21.36 -6.34 -7.93
C GLN A 70 -21.00 -5.48 -6.70
N LEU A 71 -21.29 -4.18 -6.72
CA LEU A 71 -21.10 -3.32 -5.54
C LEU A 71 -21.96 -3.80 -4.36
N ASP A 72 -23.22 -4.15 -4.60
CA ASP A 72 -24.11 -4.64 -3.54
C ASP A 72 -23.66 -6.00 -3.01
N GLN A 73 -23.20 -6.90 -3.89
CA GLN A 73 -22.63 -8.19 -3.51
C GLN A 73 -21.35 -8.04 -2.68
N LEU A 74 -20.43 -7.17 -3.09
CA LEU A 74 -19.19 -6.88 -2.35
C LEU A 74 -19.50 -6.28 -0.98
N LYS A 75 -20.48 -5.37 -0.90
CA LYS A 75 -20.92 -4.77 0.36
C LYS A 75 -21.48 -5.82 1.32
N ALA A 76 -22.37 -6.69 0.81
CA ALA A 76 -22.93 -7.81 1.57
C ALA A 76 -21.87 -8.84 1.99
N ALA A 77 -20.83 -9.01 1.18
CA ALA A 77 -19.68 -9.87 1.48
C ALA A 77 -18.74 -9.30 2.56
N GLY A 78 -18.94 -8.05 2.98
CA GLY A 78 -18.16 -7.41 4.03
C GLY A 78 -17.04 -6.50 3.53
N VAL A 79 -16.95 -6.22 2.22
CA VAL A 79 -16.05 -5.18 1.71
C VAL A 79 -16.53 -3.82 2.23
N THR A 80 -15.66 -3.12 2.95
CA THR A 80 -15.98 -1.85 3.59
C THR A 80 -15.51 -0.65 2.80
N SER A 81 -14.51 -0.81 1.94
CA SER A 81 -13.81 0.30 1.31
C SER A 81 -13.51 0.06 -0.17
N MET A 82 -13.47 1.15 -0.93
CA MET A 82 -13.17 1.16 -2.36
C MET A 82 -11.93 2.01 -2.62
N ALA A 83 -10.94 1.44 -3.29
CA ALA A 83 -9.82 2.20 -3.80
C ALA A 83 -10.24 2.98 -5.04
N MET A 84 -10.10 4.30 -4.98
CA MET A 84 -10.40 5.20 -6.09
C MET A 84 -9.12 5.86 -6.56
N PHE A 85 -8.82 5.71 -7.84
CA PHE A 85 -7.66 6.31 -8.47
C PHE A 85 -7.96 7.75 -8.89
N GLU A 86 -6.93 8.55 -9.11
CA GLU A 86 -7.04 9.73 -9.96
C GLU A 86 -7.58 9.31 -11.34
N SER A 87 -8.65 9.95 -11.80
CA SER A 87 -9.38 9.51 -13.00
C SER A 87 -8.67 9.94 -14.28
N THR A 88 -8.81 9.17 -15.35
CA THR A 88 -8.35 9.54 -16.69
C THR A 88 -9.52 9.66 -17.66
N LEU A 89 -9.27 10.20 -18.86
CA LEU A 89 -10.28 10.17 -19.93
C LEU A 89 -10.66 8.73 -20.32
N ASP A 90 -9.74 7.77 -20.23
CA ASP A 90 -10.06 6.35 -20.46
C ASP A 90 -11.00 5.80 -19.37
N ASP A 91 -10.80 6.19 -18.10
CA ASP A 91 -11.73 5.82 -17.02
C ASP A 91 -13.14 6.39 -17.27
N PHE A 92 -13.24 7.65 -17.70
CA PHE A 92 -14.54 8.28 -18.04
C PHE A 92 -15.20 7.66 -19.27
N LYS A 93 -14.41 7.22 -20.26
CA LYS A 93 -14.91 6.48 -21.42
C LYS A 93 -15.43 5.10 -21.01
N LYS A 94 -14.67 4.34 -20.21
CA LYS A 94 -15.04 3.01 -19.72
C LYS A 94 -16.30 3.04 -18.85
N SER A 95 -16.45 4.09 -18.04
CA SER A 95 -17.66 4.35 -17.25
C SER A 95 -18.81 5.00 -18.05
N ARG A 96 -18.67 5.16 -19.37
CA ARG A 96 -19.67 5.74 -20.29
C ARG A 96 -20.13 7.15 -19.91
N ARG A 97 -19.26 7.94 -19.28
CA ARG A 97 -19.52 9.37 -18.99
C ARG A 97 -19.21 10.26 -20.16
N ILE A 98 -18.23 9.85 -20.96
CA ILE A 98 -17.82 10.55 -22.16
C ILE A 98 -17.69 9.58 -23.34
N MET A 99 -17.86 10.13 -24.53
CA MET A 99 -17.36 9.56 -25.77
C MET A 99 -16.11 10.34 -26.16
N MET A 100 -15.09 9.64 -26.66
CA MET A 100 -13.82 10.23 -27.05
C MET A 100 -13.51 9.88 -28.50
N PHE A 101 -13.05 10.87 -29.26
CA PHE A 101 -12.82 10.83 -30.69
C PHE A 101 -11.46 11.46 -31.02
N ASN A 102 -10.84 10.98 -32.08
CA ASN A 102 -9.68 11.62 -32.69
C ASN A 102 -10.10 12.48 -33.91
N ALA A 103 -9.15 13.19 -34.52
CA ALA A 103 -9.42 14.02 -35.70
C ALA A 103 -9.99 13.23 -36.89
N GLY A 104 -9.61 11.96 -37.06
CA GLY A 104 -10.13 11.07 -38.11
C GLY A 104 -11.58 10.64 -37.88
N ASP A 105 -11.94 10.36 -36.62
CA ASP A 105 -13.32 10.05 -36.22
C ASP A 105 -14.22 11.26 -36.50
N VAL A 106 -13.79 12.46 -36.09
CA VAL A 106 -14.54 13.71 -36.33
C VAL A 106 -14.68 13.96 -37.83
N ALA A 107 -13.61 13.85 -38.61
CA ALA A 107 -13.66 14.00 -40.07
C ALA A 107 -14.65 13.01 -40.72
N SER A 108 -14.70 11.78 -40.22
CA SER A 108 -15.66 10.78 -40.67
C SER A 108 -17.11 11.15 -40.31
N MET A 109 -17.32 11.68 -39.09
CA MET A 109 -18.64 12.12 -38.60
C MET A 109 -19.17 13.35 -39.36
N THR A 110 -18.29 14.30 -39.69
CA THR A 110 -18.62 15.54 -40.41
C THR A 110 -18.51 15.42 -41.93
N LYS A 111 -18.06 14.27 -42.44
CA LYS A 111 -17.75 14.05 -43.86
C LYS A 111 -16.74 15.08 -44.41
N SER A 112 -15.75 15.45 -43.60
CA SER A 112 -14.67 16.35 -43.97
C SER A 112 -13.33 15.61 -44.12
N VAL A 113 -12.27 16.34 -44.48
CA VAL A 113 -10.91 15.81 -44.53
C VAL A 113 -10.22 15.96 -43.18
N ILE A 114 -9.30 15.05 -42.87
CA ILE A 114 -8.48 15.12 -41.64
C ILE A 114 -7.54 16.33 -41.76
N PRO A 115 -7.55 17.26 -40.79
CA PRO A 115 -6.58 18.36 -40.78
C PRO A 115 -5.15 17.81 -40.66
N THR A 116 -4.23 18.32 -41.47
CA THR A 116 -2.84 17.82 -41.50
C THR A 116 -2.01 18.22 -40.30
N ASN A 117 -2.45 19.24 -39.54
CA ASN A 117 -1.69 19.83 -38.43
C ASN A 117 -2.34 19.59 -37.06
N ASP A 118 -3.56 19.04 -37.02
CA ASP A 118 -4.33 18.94 -35.78
C ASP A 118 -4.49 17.46 -35.39
N ASN A 119 -3.78 17.05 -34.33
CA ASN A 119 -3.99 15.77 -33.68
C ASN A 119 -4.60 15.99 -32.29
N TYR A 120 -5.82 16.50 -32.28
CA TYR A 120 -6.54 16.87 -31.06
C TYR A 120 -7.46 15.75 -30.58
N THR A 121 -7.78 15.81 -29.29
CA THR A 121 -8.73 14.91 -28.63
C THR A 121 -10.07 15.60 -28.53
N TYR A 122 -11.11 14.92 -28.97
CA TYR A 122 -12.48 15.44 -28.99
C TYR A 122 -13.32 14.62 -28.03
N ILE A 123 -14.09 15.28 -27.18
CA ILE A 123 -14.88 14.65 -26.12
C ILE A 123 -16.32 15.10 -26.26
N LEU A 124 -17.27 14.18 -26.21
CA LEU A 124 -18.70 14.49 -26.01
C LEU A 124 -19.17 13.89 -24.68
N PHE A 125 -19.88 14.67 -23.88
CA PHE A 125 -20.50 14.18 -22.66
C PHE A 125 -21.77 13.38 -23.01
N THR A 126 -21.99 12.26 -22.32
CA THR A 126 -23.13 11.38 -22.62
C THR A 126 -24.47 11.92 -22.13
N ASN A 127 -24.46 12.89 -21.21
CA ASN A 127 -25.64 13.62 -20.74
C ASN A 127 -25.25 14.97 -20.10
N GLU A 128 -26.25 15.80 -19.77
CA GLU A 128 -26.02 17.13 -19.18
C GLU A 128 -25.41 17.10 -17.77
N GLU A 129 -25.71 16.08 -16.97
CA GLU A 129 -25.13 15.91 -15.63
C GLU A 129 -23.62 15.69 -15.73
N ASN A 130 -23.19 14.77 -16.60
CA ASN A 130 -21.79 14.50 -16.88
C ASN A 130 -21.09 15.77 -17.40
N ALA A 131 -21.73 16.53 -18.29
CA ALA A 131 -21.18 17.81 -18.75
C ALA A 131 -20.99 18.80 -17.59
N GLY A 132 -22.01 18.99 -16.75
CA GLY A 132 -21.94 19.93 -15.62
C GLY A 132 -20.89 19.56 -14.56
N ARG A 133 -20.68 18.25 -14.32
CA ARG A 133 -19.77 17.76 -13.29
C ARG A 133 -18.33 17.56 -13.77
N LEU A 134 -18.14 17.19 -15.04
CA LEU A 134 -16.82 16.81 -15.57
C LEU A 134 -16.15 17.90 -16.42
N SER A 135 -16.89 18.83 -17.03
CA SER A 135 -16.28 19.91 -17.83
C SER A 135 -15.29 20.74 -17.02
N PRO A 136 -15.65 21.24 -15.80
CA PRO A 136 -14.71 22.04 -15.01
C PRO A 136 -13.46 21.26 -14.61
N LEU A 137 -13.63 19.98 -14.24
CA LEU A 137 -12.52 19.09 -13.87
C LEU A 137 -11.52 18.91 -15.02
N ILE A 138 -12.04 18.64 -16.23
CA ILE A 138 -11.22 18.42 -17.43
C ILE A 138 -10.56 19.74 -17.84
N GLU A 139 -11.31 20.84 -17.89
CA GLU A 139 -10.78 22.17 -18.21
C GLU A 139 -9.66 22.58 -17.26
N ASP A 140 -9.88 22.52 -15.94
CA ASP A 140 -8.89 22.91 -14.93
C ASP A 140 -7.61 22.08 -15.03
N THR A 141 -7.74 20.76 -15.26
CA THR A 141 -6.57 19.88 -15.35
C THR A 141 -5.73 20.16 -16.59
N PHE A 142 -6.37 20.23 -17.76
CA PHE A 142 -5.64 20.38 -19.03
C PHE A 142 -5.10 21.81 -19.19
N THR A 143 -5.88 22.84 -18.84
CA THR A 143 -5.40 24.23 -18.90
C THR A 143 -4.29 24.49 -17.87
N GLY A 144 -4.38 23.87 -16.67
CA GLY A 144 -3.36 23.98 -15.62
C GLY A 144 -1.98 23.42 -16.02
N ILE A 145 -1.93 22.53 -17.02
CA ILE A 145 -0.68 22.01 -17.61
C ILE A 145 -0.37 22.60 -18.98
N GLY A 146 -1.03 23.71 -19.35
CA GLY A 146 -0.76 24.46 -20.58
C GLY A 146 -1.34 23.86 -21.86
N ILE A 147 -2.30 22.93 -21.75
CA ILE A 147 -3.01 22.37 -22.90
C ILE A 147 -4.28 23.18 -23.14
N GLY A 148 -4.44 23.70 -24.36
CA GLY A 148 -5.64 24.44 -24.75
C GLY A 148 -6.89 23.57 -24.70
N VAL A 149 -7.97 24.12 -24.13
CA VAL A 149 -9.29 23.50 -24.10
C VAL A 149 -10.30 24.44 -24.75
N LYS A 150 -11.07 23.92 -25.70
CA LYS A 150 -12.12 24.69 -26.40
C LYS A 150 -13.46 24.00 -26.23
N PRO A 151 -14.56 24.77 -26.07
CA PRO A 151 -15.89 24.18 -26.09
C PRO A 151 -16.17 23.57 -27.46
N TRP A 152 -16.88 22.44 -27.46
CA TRP A 152 -17.35 21.78 -28.66
C TRP A 152 -18.79 21.37 -28.50
N GLU A 153 -19.53 21.38 -29.60
CA GLU A 153 -20.90 20.89 -29.63
C GLU A 153 -21.10 20.09 -30.91
N PHE A 154 -21.71 18.92 -30.77
CA PHE A 154 -22.02 18.07 -31.91
C PHE A 154 -23.40 17.45 -31.71
N ASN A 155 -24.30 17.66 -32.67
CA ASN A 155 -25.69 17.17 -32.62
C ASN A 155 -26.42 17.48 -31.30
N GLY A 156 -26.21 18.69 -30.75
CA GLY A 156 -26.82 19.12 -29.49
C GLY A 156 -26.21 18.51 -28.22
N GLN A 157 -25.11 17.74 -28.33
CA GLN A 157 -24.34 17.26 -27.20
C GLN A 157 -23.17 18.20 -26.92
N LYS A 158 -23.02 18.59 -25.64
CA LYS A 158 -21.89 19.37 -25.16
C LYS A 158 -20.63 18.53 -25.13
N GLY A 159 -19.50 19.17 -25.40
CA GLY A 159 -18.21 18.53 -25.49
C GLY A 159 -17.06 19.50 -25.34
N LEU A 160 -15.84 18.96 -25.42
CA LEU A 160 -14.59 19.69 -25.34
C LEU A 160 -13.63 19.22 -26.43
N ILE A 161 -12.80 20.14 -26.91
CA ILE A 161 -11.62 19.85 -27.73
C ILE A 161 -10.40 20.13 -26.87
N LEU A 162 -9.52 19.13 -26.74
CA LEU A 162 -8.25 19.24 -26.06
C LEU A 162 -7.14 19.30 -27.11
N GLU A 163 -6.29 20.31 -27.03
CA GLU A 163 -5.20 20.54 -27.99
C GLU A 163 -4.00 19.59 -27.77
N THR A 164 -4.28 18.28 -27.68
CA THR A 164 -3.29 17.22 -27.47
C THR A 164 -3.79 15.89 -28.06
N SER A 165 -2.85 14.98 -28.33
CA SER A 165 -3.16 13.67 -28.92
C SER A 165 -4.03 12.81 -27.99
N PRO A 166 -4.93 11.96 -28.53
CA PRO A 166 -5.71 11.03 -27.70
C PRO A 166 -4.82 10.16 -26.81
N GLU A 167 -3.68 9.72 -27.33
CA GLU A 167 -2.70 8.90 -26.62
C GLU A 167 -2.09 9.64 -25.42
N ASP A 168 -1.79 10.94 -25.57
CA ASP A 168 -1.29 11.75 -24.46
C ASP A 168 -2.40 12.14 -23.48
N ALA A 169 -3.61 12.40 -23.98
CA ALA A 169 -4.73 12.88 -23.20
C ALA A 169 -5.20 11.84 -22.17
N VAL A 170 -5.29 10.57 -22.56
CA VAL A 170 -5.71 9.49 -21.66
C VAL A 170 -4.71 9.18 -20.54
N LEU A 171 -3.48 9.68 -20.64
CA LEU A 171 -2.45 9.50 -19.61
C LEU A 171 -2.46 10.61 -18.55
N LYS A 172 -3.24 11.68 -18.73
CA LYS A 172 -3.30 12.79 -17.77
C LYS A 172 -4.26 12.44 -16.63
N PRO A 173 -3.77 12.22 -15.40
CA PRO A 173 -4.65 11.97 -14.26
C PRO A 173 -5.36 13.26 -13.86
N MET A 174 -6.58 13.11 -13.37
CA MET A 174 -7.45 14.17 -12.86
C MET A 174 -7.89 13.79 -11.44
N GLN A 175 -8.53 14.72 -10.73
CA GLN A 175 -9.17 14.35 -9.46
C GLN A 175 -10.16 13.19 -9.69
N PRO A 176 -10.38 12.33 -8.68
CA PRO A 176 -11.27 11.17 -8.85
C PRO A 176 -12.67 11.57 -9.30
N ASP A 177 -13.29 10.74 -10.13
CA ASP A 177 -14.66 10.88 -10.62
C ASP A 177 -15.63 11.27 -9.48
N PRO A 178 -16.14 12.52 -9.45
CA PRO A 178 -16.96 13.00 -8.35
C PRO A 178 -18.34 12.34 -8.32
N ILE A 179 -18.81 11.82 -9.46
CA ILE A 179 -20.09 11.10 -9.54
C ILE A 179 -19.92 9.68 -8.97
N ALA A 180 -18.84 8.98 -9.34
CA ALA A 180 -18.54 7.68 -8.73
C ALA A 180 -18.23 7.80 -7.23
N PHE A 181 -17.53 8.86 -6.82
CA PHE A 181 -17.23 9.13 -5.42
C PHE A 181 -18.52 9.22 -4.60
N GLU A 182 -19.47 10.07 -5.02
CA GLU A 182 -20.78 10.22 -4.35
C GLU A 182 -21.58 8.92 -4.33
N MET A 183 -21.60 8.17 -5.44
CA MET A 183 -22.30 6.88 -5.53
C MET A 183 -21.72 5.83 -4.58
N LEU A 184 -20.41 5.72 -4.48
CA LEU A 184 -19.76 4.78 -3.57
C LEU A 184 -20.01 5.16 -2.11
N ARG A 185 -19.96 6.47 -1.79
CA ARG A 185 -20.31 6.98 -0.46
C ARG A 185 -21.76 6.73 -0.09
N SER A 186 -22.70 6.92 -1.02
CA SER A 186 -24.14 6.68 -0.78
C SER A 186 -24.45 5.20 -0.55
N LYS A 187 -23.67 4.29 -1.15
CA LYS A 187 -23.68 2.85 -0.84
C LYS A 187 -22.96 2.48 0.47
N GLY A 188 -22.43 3.47 1.19
CA GLY A 188 -21.78 3.30 2.48
C GLY A 188 -20.36 2.75 2.41
N PHE A 189 -19.68 2.83 1.27
CA PHE A 189 -18.26 2.52 1.19
C PHE A 189 -17.41 3.67 1.75
N ASN A 190 -16.30 3.33 2.39
CA ASN A 190 -15.23 4.28 2.59
C ASN A 190 -14.40 4.39 1.30
N ILE A 191 -13.82 5.56 1.08
CA ILE A 191 -12.94 5.78 -0.07
C ILE A 191 -11.51 5.77 0.40
N VAL A 192 -10.67 5.05 -0.34
CA VAL A 192 -9.22 5.04 -0.17
C VAL A 192 -8.61 5.60 -1.46
N PRO A 193 -8.33 6.91 -1.52
CA PRO A 193 -7.76 7.53 -2.71
C PRO A 193 -6.40 6.93 -3.04
N ARG A 194 -6.13 6.75 -4.32
CA ARG A 194 -4.86 6.26 -4.85
C ARG A 194 -4.30 7.31 -5.78
N MET A 195 -3.21 7.93 -5.34
CA MET A 195 -2.65 9.15 -5.93
C MET A 195 -1.40 8.81 -6.74
N SER A 196 -1.25 9.45 -7.90
CA SER A 196 -0.07 9.34 -8.76
C SER A 196 0.80 10.59 -8.68
N ASP A 197 2.05 10.47 -9.11
CA ASP A 197 3.06 11.54 -9.10
C ASP A 197 3.46 11.97 -10.52
N SER A 198 2.53 11.92 -11.48
CA SER A 198 2.82 12.12 -12.91
C SER A 198 2.57 13.53 -13.44
N LEU A 199 1.91 14.39 -12.65
CA LEU A 199 1.71 15.81 -12.95
C LEU A 199 2.48 16.69 -11.95
N PRO A 200 2.88 17.91 -12.35
CA PRO A 200 3.56 18.85 -11.46
C PRO A 200 2.82 19.05 -10.14
N TYR A 201 3.57 19.05 -9.05
CA TYR A 201 3.03 19.23 -7.71
C TYR A 201 2.46 20.64 -7.53
N ASN A 202 1.22 20.72 -7.02
CA ASN A 202 0.56 21.97 -6.67
C ASN A 202 0.04 21.89 -5.23
N GLN A 203 0.63 22.70 -4.35
CA GLN A 203 0.32 22.72 -2.92
C GLN A 203 -1.14 23.14 -2.65
N GLU A 204 -1.65 24.16 -3.33
CA GLU A 204 -3.01 24.69 -3.09
C GLU A 204 -4.08 23.71 -3.58
N ALA A 205 -3.86 23.10 -4.75
CA ALA A 205 -4.75 22.06 -5.27
C ALA A 205 -4.78 20.84 -4.34
N MET A 206 -3.62 20.47 -3.79
CA MET A 206 -3.51 19.37 -2.84
C MET A 206 -4.21 19.67 -1.51
N ASP A 207 -4.10 20.91 -1.01
CA ASP A 207 -4.79 21.36 0.19
C ASP A 207 -6.32 21.23 0.05
N LYS A 208 -6.88 21.74 -1.06
CA LYS A 208 -8.32 21.61 -1.36
C LYS A 208 -8.75 20.15 -1.49
N LEU A 209 -7.95 19.31 -2.15
CA LEU A 209 -8.25 17.90 -2.34
C LEU A 209 -8.24 17.12 -1.01
N LEU A 210 -7.24 17.35 -0.15
CA LEU A 210 -7.14 16.69 1.15
C LEU A 210 -8.22 17.19 2.13
N ALA A 211 -8.60 18.46 2.06
CA ALA A 211 -9.76 18.99 2.80
C ALA A 211 -11.05 18.26 2.38
N TYR A 212 -11.27 18.12 1.08
CA TYR A 212 -12.41 17.37 0.54
C TYR A 212 -12.39 15.91 1.01
N TYR A 213 -11.24 15.25 0.98
CA TYR A 213 -11.07 13.88 1.49
C TYR A 213 -11.38 13.78 2.98
N GLN A 214 -10.87 14.69 3.81
CA GLN A 214 -11.17 14.70 5.24
C GLN A 214 -12.66 14.87 5.51
N ALA A 215 -13.32 15.83 4.85
CA ALA A 215 -14.75 16.10 4.97
C ALA A 215 -15.60 14.87 4.59
N ASN A 216 -15.07 14.03 3.69
CA ASN A 216 -15.72 12.79 3.25
C ASN A 216 -15.24 11.53 3.99
N GLY A 217 -14.52 11.68 5.13
CA GLY A 217 -14.17 10.57 6.00
C GLY A 217 -13.03 9.67 5.48
N VAL A 218 -12.25 10.15 4.50
CA VAL A 218 -11.01 9.48 4.10
C VAL A 218 -10.04 9.53 5.28
N LYS A 219 -9.48 8.37 5.62
CA LYS A 219 -8.48 8.24 6.68
C LYS A 219 -7.08 7.95 6.16
N ARG A 220 -6.98 7.40 4.95
CA ARG A 220 -5.71 6.99 4.35
C ARG A 220 -5.71 7.14 2.85
N VAL A 221 -4.52 7.40 2.30
CA VAL A 221 -4.24 7.37 0.87
C VAL A 221 -3.24 6.26 0.51
N LEU A 222 -3.37 5.75 -0.71
CA LEU A 222 -2.40 4.89 -1.38
C LEU A 222 -1.69 5.67 -2.49
N PHE A 223 -0.60 5.09 -2.99
CA PHE A 223 0.12 5.62 -4.13
C PHE A 223 0.08 4.66 -5.33
N GLU A 224 0.05 5.24 -6.52
CA GLU A 224 0.18 4.57 -7.81
C GLU A 224 1.58 4.81 -8.40
N GLY A 225 2.14 3.80 -9.06
CA GLY A 225 3.47 3.87 -9.67
C GLY A 225 4.63 3.75 -8.68
N ASP A 226 5.79 4.26 -9.09
CA ASP A 226 7.08 4.03 -8.43
C ASP A 226 7.42 5.06 -7.34
N SER A 227 6.62 6.11 -7.17
CA SER A 227 6.86 7.18 -6.19
C SER A 227 5.58 7.61 -5.47
N VAL A 228 5.75 8.27 -4.33
CA VAL A 228 4.66 8.95 -3.62
C VAL A 228 4.39 10.32 -4.23
N LYS A 229 3.19 10.89 -3.98
CA LYS A 229 2.84 12.24 -4.45
C LYS A 229 3.85 13.28 -3.96
N GLY A 230 4.29 14.14 -4.87
CA GLY A 230 5.26 15.20 -4.61
C GLY A 230 6.71 14.72 -4.58
N PHE A 231 7.04 13.50 -5.03
CA PHE A 231 8.43 13.05 -5.04
C PHE A 231 9.21 13.66 -6.21
N ASN A 232 8.64 13.67 -7.41
CA ASN A 232 9.33 14.10 -8.63
C ASN A 232 9.73 15.59 -8.61
N ASP A 233 8.98 16.45 -7.93
CA ASP A 233 9.27 17.89 -7.80
C ASP A 233 9.99 18.26 -6.49
N ASN A 234 10.40 17.26 -5.68
CA ASN A 234 10.85 17.52 -4.32
C ASN A 234 12.17 18.30 -4.24
N GLU A 235 13.07 18.12 -5.21
CA GLU A 235 14.37 18.81 -5.21
C GLU A 235 14.19 20.33 -5.30
N ASP A 236 13.23 20.79 -6.09
CA ASP A 236 12.98 22.22 -6.33
C ASP A 236 11.94 22.81 -5.38
N MET A 237 10.93 22.02 -4.99
CA MET A 237 9.73 22.53 -4.30
C MET A 237 9.61 22.10 -2.85
N ASN A 238 10.47 21.19 -2.36
CA ASN A 238 10.32 20.53 -1.07
C ASN A 238 8.90 19.93 -0.88
N SER A 239 8.33 19.41 -1.98
CA SER A 239 6.94 18.98 -2.09
C SER A 239 6.59 17.79 -1.20
N LEU A 240 7.54 16.94 -0.82
CA LEU A 240 7.28 15.87 0.17
C LEU A 240 6.96 16.45 1.54
N GLN A 241 7.69 17.49 1.97
CA GLN A 241 7.40 18.15 3.25
C GLN A 241 6.07 18.91 3.19
N GLY A 242 5.81 19.60 2.08
CA GLY A 242 4.53 20.27 1.83
C GLY A 242 3.35 19.31 1.88
N PHE A 243 3.48 18.13 1.27
CA PHE A 243 2.47 17.09 1.30
C PHE A 243 2.32 16.44 2.69
N ALA A 244 3.43 16.14 3.38
CA ALA A 244 3.40 15.63 4.74
C ALA A 244 2.66 16.57 5.71
N ASN A 245 2.92 17.87 5.60
CA ASN A 245 2.25 18.88 6.41
C ASN A 245 0.73 18.86 6.20
N LEU A 246 0.26 18.74 4.95
CA LEU A 246 -1.17 18.62 4.66
C LEU A 246 -1.76 17.31 5.18
N LEU A 247 -1.06 16.18 5.03
CA LEU A 247 -1.51 14.90 5.58
C LEU A 247 -1.71 14.99 7.10
N ASN A 248 -0.76 15.61 7.81
CA ASN A 248 -0.86 15.84 9.25
C ASN A 248 -1.98 16.82 9.61
N GLN A 249 -2.10 17.94 8.88
CA GLN A 249 -3.17 18.93 9.06
C GLN A 249 -4.56 18.30 8.94
N TYR A 250 -4.75 17.42 7.95
CA TYR A 250 -6.04 16.77 7.71
C TYR A 250 -6.22 15.44 8.48
N GLY A 251 -5.19 14.97 9.19
CA GLY A 251 -5.22 13.71 9.92
C GLY A 251 -5.37 12.49 9.00
N ILE A 252 -4.83 12.57 7.78
CA ILE A 252 -4.89 11.52 6.77
C ILE A 252 -3.54 10.78 6.78
N GLY A 253 -3.59 9.47 7.02
CA GLY A 253 -2.40 8.62 6.97
C GLY A 253 -2.08 8.12 5.57
N ILE A 254 -1.01 7.35 5.46
CA ILE A 254 -0.64 6.64 4.23
C ILE A 254 -0.75 5.13 4.40
N ALA A 255 -0.79 4.41 3.28
CA ALA A 255 -0.73 2.96 3.25
C ALA A 255 0.53 2.49 2.52
N ALA A 256 1.27 1.56 3.13
CA ALA A 256 2.49 0.99 2.58
C ALA A 256 2.23 -0.43 2.06
N ILE A 257 2.39 -0.61 0.76
CA ILE A 257 2.19 -1.91 0.09
C ILE A 257 3.37 -2.83 0.42
N GLU A 258 3.07 -4.01 0.96
CA GLU A 258 4.06 -5.02 1.28
C GLU A 258 4.57 -5.75 0.02
N ASN A 259 5.86 -6.15 0.03
CA ASN A 259 6.48 -7.02 -0.97
C ASN A 259 6.47 -6.46 -2.40
N LEU A 260 6.51 -5.15 -2.56
CA LEU A 260 6.85 -4.54 -3.85
C LEU A 260 8.27 -4.94 -4.25
N LYS A 261 8.49 -5.15 -5.55
CA LYS A 261 9.82 -5.44 -6.10
C LYS A 261 10.85 -4.37 -5.73
N GLN A 262 10.40 -3.12 -5.68
CA GLN A 262 11.16 -1.96 -5.22
C GLN A 262 10.25 -1.10 -4.33
N PRO A 263 10.76 -0.55 -3.21
CA PRO A 263 10.02 0.42 -2.42
C PRO A 263 9.65 1.64 -3.25
N GLN A 264 8.45 2.19 -3.03
CA GLN A 264 8.05 3.45 -3.66
C GLN A 264 8.97 4.58 -3.18
N LYS A 265 9.50 5.36 -4.12
CA LYS A 265 10.39 6.48 -3.84
C LYS A 265 9.66 7.54 -3.01
N GLY A 266 10.36 8.10 -2.03
CA GLY A 266 9.81 9.09 -1.08
C GLY A 266 8.98 8.51 0.08
N LEU A 267 8.54 7.25 0.01
CA LEU A 267 7.65 6.66 1.02
C LEU A 267 8.25 6.68 2.44
N SER A 268 9.53 6.35 2.59
CA SER A 268 10.19 6.34 3.91
C SER A 268 10.29 7.72 4.54
N LYS A 269 10.55 8.76 3.72
CA LYS A 269 10.61 10.15 4.17
C LYS A 269 9.22 10.63 4.59
N LEU A 270 8.21 10.37 3.75
CA LEU A 270 6.83 10.71 4.04
C LEU A 270 6.31 9.99 5.30
N ALA A 271 6.64 8.71 5.48
CA ALA A 271 6.31 7.95 6.69
C ALA A 271 6.93 8.57 7.95
N TYR A 272 8.18 9.03 7.87
CA TYR A 272 8.83 9.72 8.99
C TYR A 272 8.17 11.07 9.28
N ASP A 273 7.91 11.88 8.26
CA ASP A 273 7.32 13.22 8.41
C ASP A 273 5.84 13.21 8.82
N THR A 274 5.19 12.05 8.73
CA THR A 274 3.81 11.82 9.19
C THR A 274 3.74 11.04 10.51
N ASP A 275 4.83 11.03 11.29
CA ASP A 275 4.94 10.34 12.58
C ASP A 275 4.52 8.87 12.52
N TYR A 276 4.88 8.20 11.42
CA TYR A 276 4.53 6.81 11.14
C TYR A 276 3.02 6.54 11.15
N ASN A 277 2.18 7.51 10.76
CA ASN A 277 0.77 7.30 10.48
C ASN A 277 0.56 6.45 9.22
N VAL A 278 1.04 5.21 9.27
CA VAL A 278 1.15 4.26 8.17
C VAL A 278 0.38 2.98 8.53
N ALA A 279 -0.48 2.52 7.63
CA ALA A 279 -1.04 1.18 7.70
C ALA A 279 -0.34 0.28 6.67
N ARG A 280 0.03 -0.93 7.10
CA ARG A 280 0.60 -1.92 6.18
C ARG A 280 -0.51 -2.59 5.38
N LEU A 281 -0.25 -2.76 4.10
CA LEU A 281 -1.21 -3.24 3.13
C LEU A 281 -0.68 -4.48 2.40
N TYR A 282 -1.50 -5.54 2.37
CA TYR A 282 -1.28 -6.70 1.51
C TYR A 282 -2.11 -6.55 0.25
N SER A 283 -1.48 -6.65 -0.92
CA SER A 283 -2.16 -6.60 -2.21
C SER A 283 -2.32 -8.01 -2.77
N LEU A 284 -3.56 -8.49 -2.86
CA LEU A 284 -3.91 -9.64 -3.67
C LEU A 284 -3.88 -9.21 -5.14
N SER A 285 -3.07 -9.86 -5.98
CA SER A 285 -3.03 -9.58 -7.41
C SER A 285 -4.28 -10.11 -8.11
N ASP A 286 -4.60 -9.52 -9.26
CA ASP A 286 -5.66 -9.97 -10.18
C ASP A 286 -5.46 -11.43 -10.60
N ARG A 287 -4.20 -11.81 -10.91
CA ARG A 287 -3.84 -13.20 -11.24
C ARG A 287 -4.14 -14.16 -10.10
N ASP A 288 -3.70 -13.83 -8.88
CA ASP A 288 -3.90 -14.71 -7.73
C ASP A 288 -5.39 -14.73 -7.32
N ALA A 289 -6.10 -13.61 -7.44
CA ALA A 289 -7.55 -13.52 -7.23
C ALA A 289 -8.35 -14.38 -8.21
N ALA A 290 -7.85 -14.60 -9.43
CA ALA A 290 -8.49 -15.46 -10.42
C ALA A 290 -8.05 -16.94 -10.34
N ALA A 291 -6.81 -17.22 -9.91
CA ALA A 291 -6.22 -18.55 -9.99
C ALA A 291 -6.31 -19.37 -8.69
N LEU A 292 -6.32 -18.72 -7.53
CA LEU A 292 -6.31 -19.42 -6.24
C LEU A 292 -7.72 -19.74 -5.76
N SER A 293 -7.85 -20.83 -4.97
CA SER A 293 -9.12 -21.20 -4.36
C SER A 293 -9.53 -20.20 -3.27
N PRO A 294 -10.84 -20.06 -2.98
CA PRO A 294 -11.32 -19.20 -1.90
C PRO A 294 -10.67 -19.44 -0.54
N GLU A 295 -10.48 -20.70 -0.17
CA GLU A 295 -9.88 -21.11 1.10
C GLU A 295 -8.40 -20.70 1.17
N THR A 296 -7.67 -20.87 0.06
CA THR A 296 -6.25 -20.47 -0.01
C THR A 296 -6.10 -18.95 0.17
N ILE A 297 -6.99 -18.16 -0.43
CA ILE A 297 -6.96 -16.70 -0.29
C ILE A 297 -7.37 -16.31 1.14
N ALA A 298 -8.37 -16.98 1.71
CA ALA A 298 -8.83 -16.73 3.07
C ALA A 298 -7.72 -16.98 4.11
N ASP A 299 -7.00 -18.10 3.98
CA ASP A 299 -5.86 -18.43 4.83
C ASP A 299 -4.75 -17.37 4.68
N ARG A 300 -4.46 -16.93 3.45
CA ARG A 300 -3.48 -15.85 3.22
C ARG A 300 -3.89 -14.54 3.88
N PHE A 301 -5.17 -14.18 3.87
CA PHE A 301 -5.69 -12.98 4.53
C PHE A 301 -5.61 -13.10 6.06
N ALA A 302 -5.96 -14.25 6.63
CA ALA A 302 -5.83 -14.51 8.06
C ALA A 302 -4.37 -14.47 8.52
N LEU A 303 -3.44 -15.09 7.77
CA LEU A 303 -2.00 -15.06 8.09
C LEU A 303 -1.39 -13.67 7.87
N ALA A 304 -1.83 -12.92 6.85
CA ALA A 304 -1.38 -11.54 6.63
C ALA A 304 -1.69 -10.65 7.84
N THR A 305 -2.92 -10.73 8.34
CA THR A 305 -3.38 -9.88 9.45
C THR A 305 -2.77 -10.31 10.78
N LYS A 306 -2.73 -11.62 11.05
CA LYS A 306 -2.20 -12.20 12.29
C LYS A 306 -0.68 -12.12 12.40
N ASP A 307 0.06 -12.58 11.40
CA ASP A 307 1.51 -12.82 11.53
C ASP A 307 2.35 -11.66 10.99
N ARG A 308 1.82 -10.91 10.01
CA ARG A 308 2.55 -9.84 9.30
C ARG A 308 2.11 -8.43 9.69
N ASN A 309 1.21 -8.28 10.66
CA ASN A 309 0.69 -6.98 11.09
C ASN A 309 0.06 -6.17 9.94
N ILE A 310 -0.55 -6.85 8.97
CA ILE A 310 -1.31 -6.19 7.91
C ILE A 310 -2.64 -5.70 8.48
N ARG A 311 -3.02 -4.47 8.14
CA ARG A 311 -4.31 -3.87 8.53
C ARG A 311 -5.17 -3.47 7.34
N MET A 312 -4.61 -3.48 6.13
CA MET A 312 -5.36 -3.27 4.89
C MET A 312 -5.15 -4.45 3.96
N LEU A 313 -6.23 -5.06 3.50
CA LEU A 313 -6.22 -6.11 2.48
C LEU A 313 -6.78 -5.49 1.20
N TYR A 314 -5.90 -5.22 0.26
CA TYR A 314 -6.26 -4.69 -1.05
C TYR A 314 -6.52 -5.84 -2.01
N ILE A 315 -7.68 -5.81 -2.65
CA ILE A 315 -8.13 -6.80 -3.60
C ILE A 315 -8.05 -6.17 -4.98
N ASN A 316 -7.00 -6.51 -5.72
CA ASN A 316 -6.87 -6.09 -7.11
C ASN A 316 -7.69 -7.02 -7.99
N VAL A 317 -8.45 -6.43 -8.92
CA VAL A 317 -9.21 -7.19 -9.92
C VAL A 317 -9.01 -6.56 -11.29
N ALA A 318 -9.06 -7.40 -12.30
CA ALA A 318 -9.03 -7.03 -13.70
C ALA A 318 -9.86 -8.05 -14.50
N PRO A 319 -10.42 -7.67 -15.65
CA PRO A 319 -11.08 -8.60 -16.54
C PRO A 319 -10.08 -9.66 -17.04
N SER A 320 -10.49 -10.93 -16.99
CA SER A 320 -9.69 -12.05 -17.47
C SER A 320 -10.36 -12.71 -18.66
N ARG A 321 -9.60 -12.93 -19.74
CA ARG A 321 -10.07 -13.66 -20.92
C ARG A 321 -10.01 -15.16 -20.65
N ASN A 322 -11.16 -15.79 -20.48
CA ASN A 322 -11.23 -17.24 -20.32
C ASN A 322 -11.45 -17.90 -21.68
N VAL A 323 -10.37 -18.37 -22.30
CA VAL A 323 -10.40 -19.01 -23.64
C VAL A 323 -11.26 -20.28 -23.62
N THR A 324 -11.19 -21.07 -22.55
CA THR A 324 -11.96 -22.32 -22.41
C THR A 324 -13.46 -22.07 -22.35
N LYS A 325 -13.88 -20.99 -21.67
CA LYS A 325 -15.29 -20.59 -21.55
C LYS A 325 -15.75 -19.63 -22.67
N ALA A 326 -14.84 -19.22 -23.56
CA ALA A 326 -15.06 -18.22 -24.59
C ALA A 326 -15.74 -16.93 -24.08
N THR A 327 -15.42 -16.50 -22.86
CA THR A 327 -16.03 -15.32 -22.22
C THR A 327 -14.99 -14.53 -21.43
N ILE A 328 -15.30 -13.26 -21.19
CA ILE A 328 -14.58 -12.44 -20.22
C ILE A 328 -15.18 -12.76 -18.85
N THR A 329 -14.32 -13.11 -17.90
CA THR A 329 -14.68 -13.42 -16.51
C THR A 329 -13.98 -12.45 -15.57
N ASP A 330 -14.42 -12.44 -14.33
CA ASP A 330 -13.80 -11.70 -13.24
C ASP A 330 -13.62 -12.59 -12.01
N SER A 331 -13.03 -12.04 -10.95
CA SER A 331 -12.81 -12.72 -9.68
C SER A 331 -13.77 -12.29 -8.58
N VAL A 332 -14.80 -11.48 -8.85
CA VAL A 332 -15.72 -10.96 -7.82
C VAL A 332 -16.35 -12.12 -7.06
N GLU A 333 -16.90 -13.12 -7.77
CA GLU A 333 -17.50 -14.30 -7.14
C GLU A 333 -16.49 -15.07 -6.29
N ASN A 334 -15.24 -15.21 -6.75
CA ASN A 334 -14.17 -15.88 -6.01
C ASN A 334 -13.83 -15.12 -4.71
N ILE A 335 -13.82 -13.79 -4.78
CA ILE A 335 -13.59 -12.92 -3.62
C ILE A 335 -14.76 -12.99 -2.64
N VAL A 336 -16.01 -12.97 -3.11
CA VAL A 336 -17.19 -13.15 -2.24
C VAL A 336 -17.10 -14.48 -1.49
N LYS A 337 -16.80 -15.57 -2.19
CA LYS A 337 -16.58 -16.92 -1.61
C LYS A 337 -15.36 -17.02 -0.70
N THR A 338 -14.36 -16.14 -0.87
CA THR A 338 -13.19 -16.04 0.00
C THR A 338 -13.59 -15.39 1.34
N LEU A 339 -14.31 -14.28 1.27
CA LEU A 339 -14.71 -13.50 2.44
C LEU A 339 -15.79 -14.21 3.26
N GLN A 340 -16.75 -14.82 2.56
CA GLN A 340 -17.85 -15.64 3.11
C GLN A 340 -17.57 -17.14 2.91
N GLU A 341 -18.58 -18.00 2.99
CA GLU A 341 -18.42 -19.43 2.74
C GLU A 341 -18.03 -19.71 1.28
N PRO A 342 -17.11 -20.65 1.01
CA PRO A 342 -16.45 -21.56 1.97
C PRO A 342 -15.21 -20.99 2.69
N GLY A 343 -14.57 -19.91 2.20
CA GLY A 343 -13.29 -19.43 2.73
C GLY A 343 -13.35 -18.86 4.15
N ASN A 344 -14.46 -18.20 4.49
CA ASN A 344 -14.75 -17.59 5.79
C ASN A 344 -13.66 -16.62 6.29
N ALA A 345 -12.96 -15.91 5.40
CA ALA A 345 -11.81 -15.07 5.78
C ALA A 345 -12.15 -14.05 6.88
N ILE A 346 -13.34 -13.44 6.84
CA ILE A 346 -13.78 -12.48 7.86
C ILE A 346 -13.86 -13.16 9.23
N LYS A 347 -14.56 -14.30 9.34
CA LYS A 347 -14.67 -15.05 10.59
C LYS A 347 -13.31 -15.54 11.08
N GLN A 348 -12.41 -15.98 10.19
CA GLN A 348 -11.06 -16.38 10.56
C GLN A 348 -10.28 -15.22 11.21
N MET A 349 -10.38 -14.01 10.64
CA MET A 349 -9.74 -12.81 11.20
C MET A 349 -10.39 -12.38 12.52
N GLU A 350 -11.72 -12.45 12.63
CA GLU A 350 -12.43 -12.15 13.88
C GLU A 350 -12.06 -13.12 15.01
N ASN A 351 -11.92 -14.42 14.71
CA ASN A 351 -11.44 -15.42 15.66
C ASN A 351 -10.00 -15.16 16.13
N ASN A 352 -9.20 -14.46 15.33
CA ASN A 352 -7.85 -13.99 15.71
C ASN A 352 -7.87 -12.67 16.49
N GLY A 353 -9.04 -12.13 16.83
CA GLY A 353 -9.19 -10.91 17.63
C GLY A 353 -9.25 -9.61 16.83
N PHE A 354 -9.36 -9.68 15.50
CA PHE A 354 -9.52 -8.50 14.64
C PHE A 354 -10.99 -8.10 14.47
N LYS A 355 -11.21 -6.86 14.02
CA LYS A 355 -12.53 -6.34 13.66
C LYS A 355 -12.50 -5.74 12.27
N MET A 356 -13.57 -5.84 11.51
CA MET A 356 -13.65 -5.15 10.21
C MET A 356 -13.91 -3.66 10.41
N GLY A 357 -13.14 -2.80 9.74
CA GLY A 357 -13.25 -1.35 9.85
C GLY A 357 -12.11 -0.62 9.17
N GLN A 358 -12.13 0.72 9.17
CA GLN A 358 -11.02 1.52 8.61
C GLN A 358 -9.72 1.24 9.39
N ALA A 359 -8.64 1.03 8.65
CA ALA A 359 -7.35 0.66 9.22
C ALA A 359 -6.68 1.87 9.89
N GLY A 360 -6.08 1.62 11.06
CA GLY A 360 -5.28 2.60 11.81
C GLY A 360 -3.80 2.26 11.80
N ALA A 361 -2.95 3.27 11.96
CA ALA A 361 -1.55 3.11 12.28
C ALA A 361 -1.42 2.58 13.71
N PHE A 362 -0.29 1.95 14.01
CA PHE A 362 -0.02 1.53 15.38
C PHE A 362 0.33 2.74 16.25
N HIS A 363 -0.16 2.74 17.48
CA HIS A 363 0.36 3.61 18.52
C HIS A 363 1.65 2.99 19.06
N ILE A 364 2.78 3.64 18.78
CA ILE A 364 4.09 3.20 19.24
C ILE A 364 4.14 3.37 20.76
N TYR A 365 4.31 2.25 21.47
CA TYR A 365 4.60 2.25 22.90
C TYR A 365 6.08 1.98 23.11
N ASP A 366 6.77 2.94 23.70
CA ASP A 366 8.19 2.83 24.05
C ASP A 366 8.36 3.13 25.54
N SER A 367 8.90 2.17 26.29
CA SER A 367 9.23 2.37 27.70
C SER A 367 10.55 3.12 27.86
N ALA A 368 10.67 3.98 28.88
CA ALA A 368 11.88 4.78 29.11
C ALA A 368 13.19 3.95 29.22
N GLY A 369 13.07 2.66 29.57
CA GLY A 369 14.19 1.72 29.66
C GLY A 369 14.48 0.93 28.39
N GLN A 370 13.64 1.00 27.34
CA GLN A 370 13.68 0.09 26.20
C GLN A 370 15.04 0.08 25.49
N ARG A 371 15.67 1.25 25.32
CA ARG A 371 17.00 1.36 24.73
C ARG A 371 18.04 0.55 25.52
N TYR A 372 18.00 0.62 26.85
CA TYR A 372 18.90 -0.13 27.73
C TYR A 372 18.61 -1.63 27.67
N PHE A 373 17.33 -2.02 27.67
CA PHE A 373 16.95 -3.42 27.52
C PHE A 373 17.41 -4.01 26.19
N LYS A 374 17.22 -3.30 25.06
CA LYS A 374 17.75 -3.71 23.75
C LYS A 374 19.28 -3.88 23.77
N MET A 375 20.02 -2.99 24.43
CA MET A 375 21.48 -3.15 24.57
C MET A 375 21.84 -4.43 25.36
N VAL A 376 21.14 -4.73 26.44
CA VAL A 376 21.36 -5.96 27.23
C VAL A 376 21.01 -7.21 26.42
N VAL A 377 19.94 -7.17 25.60
CA VAL A 377 19.60 -8.25 24.66
C VAL A 377 20.72 -8.49 23.66
N VAL A 378 21.30 -7.43 23.08
CA VAL A 378 22.44 -7.54 22.17
C VAL A 378 23.65 -8.17 22.86
N LEU A 379 23.99 -7.72 24.07
CA LEU A 379 25.08 -8.30 24.86
C LEU A 379 24.86 -9.80 25.13
N GLY A 380 23.64 -10.18 25.48
CA GLY A 380 23.25 -11.58 25.67
C GLY A 380 23.36 -12.39 24.38
N GLY A 381 22.90 -11.85 23.24
CA GLY A 381 23.02 -12.49 21.94
C GLY A 381 24.48 -12.74 21.52
N VAL A 382 25.34 -11.72 21.67
CA VAL A 382 26.78 -11.86 21.39
C VAL A 382 27.44 -12.86 22.35
N ALA A 383 27.07 -12.86 23.63
CA ALA A 383 27.54 -13.84 24.61
C ALA A 383 27.15 -15.27 24.22
N PHE A 384 25.94 -15.46 23.67
CA PHE A 384 25.46 -16.76 23.25
C PHE A 384 26.20 -17.31 22.03
N VAL A 385 26.51 -16.45 21.06
CA VAL A 385 27.35 -16.80 19.91
C VAL A 385 28.78 -17.13 20.37
N ALA A 386 29.34 -16.37 21.31
CA ALA A 386 30.64 -16.68 21.88
C ALA A 386 30.65 -18.01 22.66
N LEU A 387 29.55 -18.36 23.33
CA LEU A 387 29.38 -19.66 23.98
C LEU A 387 29.39 -20.80 22.96
N LEU A 388 28.73 -20.65 21.81
CA LEU A 388 28.79 -21.65 20.73
C LEU A 388 30.24 -21.90 20.33
N VAL A 389 31.00 -20.84 20.02
CA VAL A 389 32.43 -20.94 19.67
C VAL A 389 33.21 -21.63 20.79
N SER A 390 32.89 -21.36 22.05
CA SER A 390 33.57 -21.94 23.20
C SER A 390 33.47 -23.47 23.26
N TYR A 391 32.36 -24.07 22.80
CA TYR A 391 32.16 -25.52 22.84
C TYR A 391 33.05 -26.25 21.82
N PHE A 392 33.29 -25.65 20.65
CA PHE A 392 34.17 -26.21 19.64
C PHE A 392 35.64 -25.82 19.84
N ILE A 393 35.91 -24.56 20.19
CA ILE A 393 37.27 -24.00 20.32
C ILE A 393 37.35 -23.14 21.59
N PRO A 394 37.57 -23.75 22.77
CA PRO A 394 37.56 -23.04 24.05
C PRO A 394 38.56 -21.88 24.13
N ALA A 395 39.71 -21.98 23.44
CA ALA A 395 40.75 -20.96 23.43
C ALA A 395 40.31 -19.61 22.83
N LEU A 396 39.27 -19.60 21.99
CA LEU A 396 38.77 -18.41 21.29
C LEU A 396 37.60 -17.72 21.99
N THR A 397 37.11 -18.25 23.11
CA THR A 397 35.89 -17.77 23.78
C THR A 397 35.85 -16.26 24.00
N LEU A 398 36.86 -15.69 24.68
CA LEU A 398 36.91 -14.25 24.95
C LEU A 398 37.19 -13.42 23.69
N ILE A 399 37.97 -13.96 22.75
CA ILE A 399 38.25 -13.31 21.46
C ILE A 399 36.96 -13.19 20.64
N ALA A 400 36.19 -14.27 20.53
CA ALA A 400 34.91 -14.29 19.84
C ALA A 400 33.91 -13.33 20.47
N PHE A 401 33.87 -13.24 21.80
CA PHE A 401 33.02 -12.27 22.50
C PHE A 401 33.42 -10.83 22.20
N VAL A 402 34.70 -10.47 22.34
CA VAL A 402 35.20 -9.11 22.09
C VAL A 402 35.04 -8.71 20.62
N LEU A 403 35.40 -9.59 19.68
CA LEU A 403 35.18 -9.35 18.26
C LEU A 403 33.70 -9.24 17.91
N GLY A 404 32.85 -10.05 18.54
CA GLY A 404 31.40 -9.97 18.40
C GLY A 404 30.85 -8.62 18.86
N LEU A 405 31.34 -8.05 19.96
CA LEU A 405 30.96 -6.72 20.44
C LEU A 405 31.42 -5.62 19.47
N ILE A 406 32.68 -5.65 19.03
CA ILE A 406 33.23 -4.67 18.08
C ILE A 406 32.48 -4.75 16.75
N GLY A 407 32.25 -5.95 16.23
CA GLY A 407 31.51 -6.17 14.99
C GLY A 407 30.06 -5.71 15.10
N SER A 408 29.41 -5.99 16.24
CA SER A 408 28.05 -5.50 16.53
C SER A 408 27.99 -3.98 16.56
N ALA A 409 28.91 -3.32 17.27
CA ALA A 409 28.98 -1.86 17.33
C ALA A 409 29.26 -1.23 15.95
N GLY A 410 30.18 -1.80 15.19
CA GLY A 410 30.50 -1.34 13.83
C GLY A 410 29.31 -1.49 12.87
N LEU A 411 28.64 -2.65 12.87
CA LEU A 411 27.46 -2.87 12.03
C LEU A 411 26.27 -2.01 12.48
N TYR A 412 26.08 -1.78 13.77
CA TYR A 412 25.03 -0.91 14.28
C TYR A 412 25.13 0.52 13.74
N VAL A 413 26.35 1.03 13.56
CA VAL A 413 26.59 2.39 12.99
C VAL A 413 26.50 2.39 11.46
N LEU A 414 27.10 1.39 10.80
CA LEU A 414 27.26 1.38 9.34
C LEU A 414 26.02 0.83 8.60
N LYS A 415 25.43 -0.26 9.12
CA LYS A 415 24.32 -1.00 8.51
C LYS A 415 23.41 -1.59 9.59
N PRO A 416 22.57 -0.79 10.27
CA PRO A 416 21.75 -1.24 11.40
C PRO A 416 20.85 -2.44 11.08
N THR A 417 20.28 -2.48 9.87
CA THR A 417 19.42 -3.60 9.41
C THR A 417 20.20 -4.90 9.26
N LEU A 418 21.40 -4.83 8.69
CA LEU A 418 22.29 -5.99 8.57
C LEU A 418 22.76 -6.48 9.94
N PHE A 419 23.02 -5.56 10.88
CA PHE A 419 23.34 -5.90 12.27
C PHE A 419 22.26 -6.76 12.91
N GLU A 420 21.00 -6.30 12.90
CA GLU A 420 19.88 -7.01 13.51
C GLU A 420 19.67 -8.40 12.88
N GLN A 421 19.73 -8.48 11.55
CA GLN A 421 19.59 -9.73 10.81
C GLN A 421 20.73 -10.72 11.11
N ALA A 422 21.97 -10.25 11.12
CA ALA A 422 23.14 -11.10 11.39
C ALA A 422 23.14 -11.63 12.83
N LEU A 423 22.87 -10.77 13.82
CA LEU A 423 22.82 -11.20 15.22
C LEU A 423 21.68 -12.20 15.44
N ALA A 424 20.48 -11.92 14.92
CA ALA A 424 19.35 -12.83 15.03
C ALA A 424 19.65 -14.20 14.40
N LEU A 425 20.25 -14.22 13.21
CA LEU A 425 20.65 -15.45 12.52
C LEU A 425 21.67 -16.26 13.34
N LEU A 426 22.73 -15.62 13.83
CA LEU A 426 23.78 -16.29 14.60
C LEU A 426 23.25 -16.84 15.93
N VAL A 427 22.37 -16.10 16.61
CA VAL A 427 21.69 -16.56 17.83
C VAL A 427 20.76 -17.74 17.52
N ALA A 428 19.99 -17.67 16.44
CA ALA A 428 19.08 -18.73 16.02
C ALA A 428 19.80 -20.03 15.65
N ILE A 429 21.02 -19.95 15.11
CA ILE A 429 21.89 -21.11 14.87
C ILE A 429 22.51 -21.61 16.18
N SER A 430 22.97 -20.70 17.05
CA SER A 430 23.65 -21.06 18.31
C SER A 430 22.75 -21.83 19.27
N ALA A 431 21.47 -21.48 19.36
CA ALA A 431 20.54 -22.09 20.30
C ALA A 431 20.39 -23.62 20.15
N PRO A 432 19.94 -24.14 18.99
CA PRO A 432 19.79 -25.58 18.81
C PRO A 432 21.13 -26.31 18.84
N THR A 433 22.22 -25.71 18.35
CA THR A 433 23.54 -26.37 18.37
C THR A 433 24.06 -26.54 19.79
N ILE A 434 23.98 -25.50 20.62
CA ILE A 434 24.38 -25.60 22.04
C ILE A 434 23.47 -26.60 22.77
N ALA A 435 22.17 -26.61 22.49
CA ALA A 435 21.22 -27.53 23.13
C ALA A 435 21.51 -29.01 22.82
N VAL A 436 22.08 -29.34 21.66
CA VAL A 436 22.49 -30.70 21.29
C VAL A 436 23.85 -31.08 21.90
N LEU A 437 24.72 -30.10 22.14
CA LEU A 437 26.05 -30.31 22.71
C LEU A 437 26.06 -30.42 24.25
N LEU A 438 25.02 -29.87 24.89
CA LEU A 438 24.72 -30.02 26.32
C LEU A 438 24.03 -31.36 26.59
#